data_AF-A0A814BEN3-F1
#
_entry.id   AF-A0A814BEN3-F1
#
_cell.length_a   1.000
_cell.length_b   1.000
_cell.length_c   1.000
_cell.angle_alpha   90.00
_cell.angle_beta   90.00
_cell.angle_gamma   90.00
#
_symmetry.space_group_name_H-M   'P 1'
#
loop_
_entity.id
_entity.type
_entity.pdbx_description
1 polymer ?
#
loop_
_entity_poly.entity_id
_entity_poly.type
_entity_poly.pdbx_seq_one_letter_code
_entity_poly.pdbx_strand_id
1 'polypeptide(L)'
;MFSLYKTKSRLSNVNSFYVLTEANTNESECESIWFDRQNGEISIRKFKRSLEFEEVNGSPVYGYIGKFQVNQNYAPKLIFIKSAEKIGKFKVKNDEHSIYKIKEILLLTFTPPSNSTYDEIECDVLMNDQFTEMKTSSSFSTLGSLITGSPVINSNSTEAIARPVTNNNISSKFEKKVLIEVYKIFQDNSGSFYFSDSYDLTNTIERQEKLFEKEKKGEIICDWRQYDDRFFWNKYLLQDLLNLNNCDKFIVPIIQGFIQTELFDIKQPNIEFNFRKDNINITNFVQLKLTLISRRSRYRLGTRFKRRGIDENGNVANFVETEQIVNAYDSHTLSFVQIRGSIPVYWSQPGIKYRPAPRIDRRSNFLGDHF
;
A
#
# COMPACT_ATOMS: atom_id res chain seq x y z
N MET A 1 -4.15 -16.04 5.17
CA MET A 1 -4.91 -15.80 3.91
C MET A 1 -6.39 -15.75 4.26
N PHE A 2 -7.17 -15.03 3.47
CA PHE A 2 -8.60 -14.82 3.67
C PHE A 2 -9.39 -15.26 2.44
N SER A 3 -10.57 -15.81 2.66
CA SER A 3 -11.55 -16.07 1.61
C SER A 3 -12.52 -14.89 1.52
N LEU A 4 -12.89 -14.54 0.29
CA LEU A 4 -13.77 -13.41 0.01
C LEU A 4 -15.05 -13.90 -0.66
N TYR A 5 -16.19 -13.58 -0.06
CA TYR A 5 -17.52 -13.98 -0.53
C TYR A 5 -18.37 -12.77 -0.87
N LYS A 6 -19.38 -12.96 -1.74
CA LYS A 6 -20.42 -11.98 -2.04
C LYS A 6 -21.81 -12.61 -2.01
N THR A 7 -22.82 -11.84 -1.65
CA THR A 7 -24.23 -12.28 -1.73
C THR A 7 -24.66 -12.44 -3.18
N LYS A 8 -25.38 -13.54 -3.50
CA LYS A 8 -25.89 -13.81 -4.85
C LYS A 8 -26.94 -12.80 -5.29
N SER A 9 -26.89 -12.39 -6.57
CA SER A 9 -27.73 -11.34 -7.14
C SER A 9 -29.25 -11.61 -7.12
N ARG A 10 -29.70 -12.86 -6.95
CA ARG A 10 -31.13 -13.21 -6.91
C ARG A 10 -31.84 -12.81 -5.60
N LEU A 11 -31.10 -12.43 -4.57
CA LEU A 11 -31.62 -12.00 -3.25
C LEU A 11 -31.48 -10.47 -3.04
N SER A 12 -31.16 -9.72 -4.10
CA SER A 12 -30.43 -8.43 -4.07
C SER A 12 -31.16 -7.16 -3.60
N ASN A 13 -32.42 -7.21 -3.19
CA ASN A 13 -33.13 -5.96 -2.90
C ASN A 13 -33.02 -5.45 -1.46
N VAL A 14 -32.50 -6.22 -0.50
CA VAL A 14 -32.50 -5.79 0.92
C VAL A 14 -31.17 -6.01 1.67
N ASN A 15 -30.31 -6.96 1.27
CA ASN A 15 -29.11 -7.32 2.03
C ASN A 15 -27.97 -7.78 1.11
N SER A 16 -27.17 -6.85 0.58
CA SER A 16 -26.07 -7.15 -0.34
C SER A 16 -24.72 -6.91 0.35
N PHE A 17 -23.92 -7.96 0.53
CA PHE A 17 -22.66 -7.88 1.29
C PHE A 17 -21.48 -8.50 0.53
N TYR A 18 -20.29 -7.96 0.79
CA TYR A 18 -19.03 -8.71 0.69
C TYR A 18 -18.64 -9.19 2.08
N VAL A 19 -18.07 -10.40 2.17
CA VAL A 19 -17.64 -10.99 3.45
C VAL A 19 -16.21 -11.50 3.33
N LEU A 20 -15.32 -10.99 4.19
CA LEU A 20 -13.93 -11.43 4.31
C LEU A 20 -13.79 -12.28 5.59
N THR A 21 -13.38 -13.54 5.42
CA THR A 21 -13.18 -14.50 6.51
C THR A 21 -11.81 -15.15 6.38
N GLU A 22 -11.23 -15.63 7.48
CA GLU A 22 -10.01 -16.45 7.42
C GLU A 22 -10.24 -17.69 6.56
N ALA A 23 -9.23 -18.04 5.75
CA ALA A 23 -9.27 -19.24 4.94
C ALA A 23 -8.95 -20.47 5.82
N ASN A 24 -9.76 -21.52 5.72
CA ASN A 24 -9.55 -22.85 6.34
C ASN A 24 -9.79 -22.97 7.86
N THR A 25 -10.72 -22.23 8.42
CA THR A 25 -11.24 -22.53 9.75
C THR A 25 -12.23 -23.71 9.69
N ASN A 26 -11.91 -24.81 10.37
CA ASN A 26 -12.84 -25.95 10.59
C ASN A 26 -14.02 -25.59 11.53
N GLU A 27 -14.15 -24.32 11.89
CA GLU A 27 -15.16 -23.82 12.80
C GLU A 27 -16.50 -23.64 12.08
N SER A 28 -17.59 -23.92 12.80
CA SER A 28 -18.96 -23.79 12.29
C SER A 28 -19.36 -22.34 12.02
N GLU A 29 -18.72 -21.38 12.70
CA GLU A 29 -18.91 -19.94 12.57
C GLU A 29 -17.60 -19.22 12.82
N CYS A 30 -17.21 -18.35 11.88
CA CYS A 30 -15.95 -17.61 11.95
C CYS A 30 -16.26 -16.13 12.01
N GLU A 31 -15.63 -15.41 12.92
CA GLU A 31 -15.66 -13.95 12.90
C GLU A 31 -15.09 -13.43 11.58
N SER A 32 -15.83 -12.52 10.94
CA SER A 32 -15.58 -12.03 9.58
C SER A 32 -15.88 -10.55 9.47
N ILE A 33 -15.27 -9.89 8.49
CA ILE A 33 -15.63 -8.52 8.11
C ILE A 33 -16.74 -8.56 7.07
N TRP A 34 -17.81 -7.82 7.34
CA TRP A 34 -18.94 -7.62 6.43
C TRP A 34 -18.89 -6.19 5.89
N PHE A 35 -18.88 -6.08 4.56
CA PHE A 35 -18.95 -4.81 3.84
C PHE A 35 -20.32 -4.72 3.17
N ASP A 36 -21.12 -3.73 3.58
CA ASP A 36 -22.42 -3.48 2.98
C ASP A 36 -22.24 -2.82 1.60
N ARG A 37 -22.76 -3.47 0.55
CA ARG A 37 -22.59 -3.05 -0.85
C ARG A 37 -23.40 -1.82 -1.24
N GLN A 38 -24.36 -1.39 -0.42
CA GLN A 38 -25.24 -0.26 -0.68
C GLN A 38 -24.75 1.02 0.00
N ASN A 39 -24.46 0.97 1.29
CA ASN A 39 -24.07 2.15 2.07
C ASN A 39 -22.56 2.25 2.34
N GLY A 40 -21.79 1.17 2.11
CA GLY A 40 -20.35 1.15 2.32
C GLY A 40 -19.90 1.04 3.79
N GLU A 41 -20.82 0.66 4.69
CA GLU A 41 -20.52 0.41 6.10
C GLU A 41 -19.77 -0.91 6.28
N ILE A 42 -18.93 -0.93 7.31
CA ILE A 42 -18.13 -2.10 7.70
C ILE A 42 -18.58 -2.55 9.08
N SER A 43 -18.76 -3.85 9.27
CA SER A 43 -19.03 -4.43 10.58
C SER A 43 -18.34 -5.78 10.76
N ILE A 44 -18.04 -6.14 12.00
CA ILE A 44 -17.48 -7.46 12.35
C ILE A 44 -18.63 -8.32 12.88
N ARG A 45 -18.87 -9.45 12.22
CA ARG A 45 -19.94 -10.40 12.58
C ARG A 45 -19.47 -11.82 12.32
N LYS A 46 -20.09 -12.78 12.98
CA LYS A 46 -19.87 -14.20 12.66
C LYS A 46 -20.43 -14.52 11.28
N PHE A 47 -19.70 -15.34 10.54
CA PHE A 47 -20.07 -15.83 9.22
C PHE A 47 -20.12 -17.35 9.23
N LYS A 48 -21.18 -17.88 8.62
CA LYS A 48 -21.33 -19.29 8.33
C LYS A 48 -21.62 -19.43 6.84
N ARG A 49 -20.84 -20.26 6.14
CA ARG A 49 -21.02 -20.47 4.71
C ARG A 49 -22.42 -21.06 4.46
N SER A 50 -23.20 -20.38 3.63
CA SER A 50 -24.55 -20.78 3.21
C SER A 50 -24.67 -20.73 1.68
N LEU A 51 -25.79 -21.23 1.14
CA LEU A 51 -26.07 -21.23 -0.30
C LEU A 51 -26.30 -19.81 -0.86
N GLU A 52 -26.47 -18.80 -0.01
CA GLU A 52 -26.73 -17.41 -0.37
C GLU A 52 -25.47 -16.65 -0.78
N PHE A 53 -24.30 -17.19 -0.44
CA PHE A 53 -23.00 -16.63 -0.75
C PHE A 53 -22.34 -17.39 -1.90
N GLU A 54 -21.65 -16.65 -2.75
CA GLU A 54 -20.72 -17.17 -3.74
C GLU A 54 -19.33 -16.57 -3.50
N GLU A 55 -18.31 -17.29 -3.91
CA GLU A 55 -16.93 -16.82 -3.77
C GLU A 55 -16.64 -15.76 -4.83
N VAL A 56 -15.94 -14.70 -4.44
CA VAL A 56 -15.56 -13.60 -5.34
C VAL A 56 -14.45 -14.07 -6.28
N ASN A 57 -14.52 -13.69 -7.56
CA ASN A 57 -13.43 -13.99 -8.48
C ASN A 57 -12.14 -13.28 -8.02
N GLY A 58 -11.06 -14.03 -7.87
CA GLY A 58 -9.80 -13.52 -7.30
C GLY A 58 -9.63 -13.76 -5.79
N SER A 59 -10.57 -14.45 -5.14
CA SER A 59 -10.33 -15.14 -3.87
C SER A 59 -9.47 -16.40 -4.09
N PRO A 60 -8.62 -16.81 -3.12
CA PRO A 60 -8.35 -16.18 -1.83
C PRO A 60 -7.43 -14.94 -1.96
N VAL A 61 -7.50 -14.06 -0.96
CA VAL A 61 -6.69 -12.84 -0.85
C VAL A 61 -5.76 -12.89 0.37
N TYR A 62 -4.66 -12.15 0.34
CA TYR A 62 -3.72 -12.10 1.48
C TYR A 62 -4.20 -11.20 2.61
N GLY A 63 -4.98 -10.16 2.30
CA GLY A 63 -5.48 -9.22 3.29
C GLY A 63 -6.24 -8.04 2.67
N TYR A 64 -6.90 -7.28 3.55
CA TYR A 64 -7.61 -6.07 3.20
C TYR A 64 -6.67 -4.85 3.30
N ILE A 65 -6.52 -4.10 2.22
CA ILE A 65 -5.69 -2.88 2.20
C ILE A 65 -6.48 -1.70 2.77
N GLY A 66 -7.75 -1.57 2.40
CA GLY A 66 -8.64 -0.52 2.90
C GLY A 66 -9.68 -0.05 1.89
N LYS A 67 -10.44 0.97 2.30
CA LYS A 67 -11.49 1.64 1.51
C LYS A 67 -10.91 2.89 0.84
N PHE A 68 -11.12 3.02 -0.46
CA PHE A 68 -10.67 4.17 -1.24
C PHE A 68 -11.85 4.83 -1.93
N GLN A 69 -11.92 6.16 -1.86
CA GLN A 69 -12.95 6.96 -2.52
C GLN A 69 -12.30 8.21 -3.09
N VAL A 70 -12.48 8.45 -4.40
CA VAL A 70 -11.84 9.58 -5.10
C VAL A 70 -12.43 10.91 -4.63
N ASN A 71 -13.76 11.00 -4.58
CA ASN A 71 -14.51 12.09 -3.98
C ASN A 71 -15.92 11.59 -3.63
N GLN A 72 -16.73 12.43 -2.98
CA GLN A 72 -18.10 12.09 -2.58
C GLN A 72 -19.04 11.72 -3.75
N ASN A 73 -18.67 12.06 -4.99
CA ASN A 73 -19.48 11.78 -6.18
C ASN A 73 -19.24 10.39 -6.76
N TYR A 74 -18.15 9.71 -6.38
CA TYR A 74 -17.87 8.34 -6.84
C TYR A 74 -18.12 7.33 -5.73
N ALA A 75 -18.61 6.15 -6.12
CA ALA A 75 -18.77 5.04 -5.20
C ALA A 75 -17.39 4.63 -4.63
N PRO A 76 -17.31 4.27 -3.33
CA PRO A 76 -16.08 3.77 -2.77
C PRO A 76 -15.62 2.49 -3.49
N LYS A 77 -14.39 2.11 -3.24
CA LYS A 77 -13.77 0.87 -3.73
C LYS A 77 -13.09 0.18 -2.56
N LEU A 78 -13.23 -1.13 -2.49
CA LEU A 78 -12.48 -1.95 -1.55
C LEU A 78 -11.24 -2.47 -2.23
N ILE A 79 -10.10 -2.36 -1.56
CA ILE A 79 -8.81 -2.79 -2.09
C ILE A 79 -8.31 -3.99 -1.27
N PHE A 80 -7.98 -5.08 -1.95
CA PHE A 80 -7.43 -6.30 -1.35
C PHE A 80 -6.11 -6.69 -2.01
N ILE A 81 -5.28 -7.43 -1.29
CA ILE A 81 -4.03 -8.00 -1.80
C ILE A 81 -4.37 -9.31 -2.53
N LYS A 82 -4.38 -9.30 -3.86
CA LYS A 82 -4.70 -10.48 -4.69
C LYS A 82 -3.52 -11.45 -4.73
N SER A 83 -2.34 -10.94 -5.05
CA SER A 83 -1.12 -11.74 -5.13
C SER A 83 0.06 -11.02 -4.50
N ALA A 84 0.96 -11.82 -3.92
CA ALA A 84 2.18 -11.34 -3.29
C ALA A 84 3.32 -12.33 -3.52
N GLU A 85 4.53 -11.80 -3.71
CA GLU A 85 5.75 -12.58 -3.86
C GLU A 85 6.44 -12.67 -2.50
N LYS A 86 6.80 -13.90 -2.08
CA LYS A 86 7.59 -14.10 -0.86
C LYS A 86 9.04 -13.70 -1.13
N ILE A 87 9.49 -12.63 -0.48
CA ILE A 87 10.86 -12.11 -0.63
C ILE A 87 11.85 -12.92 0.18
N GLY A 88 11.43 -13.38 1.34
CA GLY A 88 12.27 -14.14 2.22
C GLY A 88 11.57 -14.49 3.51
N LYS A 89 12.24 -15.33 4.28
CA LYS A 89 11.96 -15.49 5.69
C LYS A 89 12.91 -14.62 6.46
N PHE A 90 12.46 -14.03 7.55
CA PHE A 90 13.24 -13.21 8.43
C PHE A 90 13.18 -13.83 9.82
N LYS A 91 14.33 -14.10 10.43
CA LYS A 91 14.38 -14.75 11.74
C LYS A 91 14.62 -13.67 12.78
N VAL A 92 13.71 -13.56 13.74
CA VAL A 92 13.88 -12.73 14.93
C VAL A 92 13.77 -13.65 16.12
N LYS A 93 14.81 -13.68 16.94
CA LYS A 93 14.92 -14.66 18.04
C LYS A 93 14.79 -16.09 17.48
N ASN A 94 13.79 -16.84 17.96
CA ASN A 94 13.54 -18.23 17.58
C ASN A 94 12.47 -18.37 16.49
N ASP A 95 11.81 -17.28 16.11
CA ASP A 95 10.67 -17.31 15.21
C ASP A 95 11.07 -16.89 13.80
N GLU A 96 10.56 -17.63 12.81
CA GLU A 96 10.71 -17.29 11.40
C GLU A 96 9.45 -16.61 10.88
N HIS A 97 9.60 -15.38 10.42
CA HIS A 97 8.53 -14.58 9.85
C HIS A 97 8.64 -14.51 8.34
N SER A 98 7.52 -14.63 7.63
CA SER A 98 7.51 -14.51 6.17
C SER A 98 7.23 -13.07 5.77
N ILE A 99 8.02 -12.55 4.83
CA ILE A 99 7.84 -11.20 4.28
C ILE A 99 7.41 -11.31 2.83
N TYR A 100 6.41 -10.52 2.47
CA TYR A 100 5.77 -10.54 1.17
C TYR A 100 5.84 -9.16 0.51
N LYS A 101 6.18 -9.14 -0.78
CA LYS A 101 6.03 -7.97 -1.65
C LYS A 101 4.70 -8.07 -2.38
N ILE A 102 3.86 -7.05 -2.26
CA ILE A 102 2.58 -7.00 -2.98
C ILE A 102 2.87 -6.93 -4.49
N LYS A 103 2.17 -7.77 -5.27
CA LYS A 103 2.28 -7.82 -6.73
C LYS A 103 1.03 -7.28 -7.40
N GLU A 104 -0.12 -7.80 -7.00
CA GLU A 104 -1.40 -7.41 -7.59
C GLU A 104 -2.42 -7.13 -6.50
N ILE A 105 -3.32 -6.20 -6.81
CA ILE A 105 -4.46 -5.87 -5.97
C ILE A 105 -5.76 -6.30 -6.66
N LEU A 106 -6.78 -6.58 -5.84
CA LEU A 106 -8.16 -6.78 -6.28
C LEU A 106 -8.98 -5.57 -5.85
N LEU A 107 -9.72 -4.99 -6.80
CA LEU A 107 -10.61 -3.86 -6.57
C LEU A 107 -12.06 -4.33 -6.66
N LEU A 108 -12.81 -4.19 -5.57
CA LEU A 108 -14.25 -4.41 -5.55
C LEU A 108 -14.99 -3.08 -5.49
N THR A 109 -16.12 -3.03 -6.19
CA THR A 109 -16.94 -1.82 -6.27
C THR A 109 -18.19 -1.98 -5.44
N PHE A 110 -18.60 -0.91 -4.76
CA PHE A 110 -19.94 -0.84 -4.19
C PHE A 110 -20.91 -0.60 -5.35
N THR A 111 -21.99 -1.38 -5.41
CA THR A 111 -22.94 -1.38 -6.52
C THR A 111 -23.52 0.03 -6.71
N PRO A 112 -23.46 0.64 -7.90
CA PRO A 112 -24.22 1.85 -8.15
C PRO A 112 -25.72 1.51 -8.30
N PRO A 113 -26.64 2.41 -7.93
CA PRO A 113 -28.03 2.29 -8.33
C PRO A 113 -28.08 2.45 -9.86
N SER A 114 -28.49 1.39 -10.56
CA SER A 114 -28.76 1.27 -12.00
C SER A 114 -27.55 1.19 -12.97
N ASN A 115 -27.48 0.05 -13.66
CA ASN A 115 -26.83 -0.21 -14.96
C ASN A 115 -25.28 -0.19 -15.09
N SER A 116 -24.54 -0.87 -14.21
CA SER A 116 -23.17 -1.32 -14.54
C SER A 116 -23.03 -2.83 -14.38
N THR A 117 -22.67 -3.53 -15.46
CA THR A 117 -22.56 -4.99 -15.56
C THR A 117 -21.30 -5.60 -14.96
N TYR A 118 -20.53 -4.86 -14.15
CA TYR A 118 -19.26 -5.33 -13.60
C TYR A 118 -19.16 -5.03 -12.10
N ASP A 119 -19.63 -5.96 -11.28
CA ASP A 119 -19.46 -5.93 -9.81
C ASP A 119 -17.97 -6.09 -9.42
N GLU A 120 -17.19 -6.71 -10.30
CA GLU A 120 -15.77 -7.01 -10.16
C GLU A 120 -15.02 -6.32 -11.29
N ILE A 121 -13.99 -5.55 -10.95
CA ILE A 121 -13.10 -4.99 -11.95
C ILE A 121 -11.79 -5.78 -11.89
N GLU A 122 -11.68 -6.81 -12.72
CA GLU A 122 -10.38 -7.41 -13.00
C GLU A 122 -9.51 -6.37 -13.73
N CYS A 123 -8.33 -6.12 -13.18
CA CYS A 123 -7.48 -5.02 -13.62
C CYS A 123 -6.94 -5.19 -15.05
N ASP A 124 -6.92 -6.42 -15.55
CA ASP A 124 -6.61 -6.73 -16.96
C ASP A 124 -7.61 -6.07 -17.93
N VAL A 125 -8.87 -5.91 -17.51
CA VAL A 125 -9.91 -5.22 -18.30
C VAL A 125 -9.67 -3.70 -18.32
N LEU A 126 -9.26 -3.11 -17.18
CA LEU A 126 -8.93 -1.67 -17.09
C LEU A 126 -7.71 -1.28 -17.94
N MET A 127 -6.71 -2.17 -18.00
CA MET A 127 -5.48 -1.93 -18.75
C MET A 127 -5.64 -2.19 -20.26
N ASN A 128 -6.43 -3.20 -20.64
CA ASN A 128 -6.71 -3.48 -22.05
C ASN A 128 -7.54 -2.38 -22.74
N ASP A 129 -8.43 -1.70 -22.01
CA ASP A 129 -9.17 -0.52 -22.52
C ASP A 129 -8.25 0.63 -22.98
N GLN A 130 -7.04 0.77 -22.42
CA GLN A 130 -6.06 1.76 -22.90
C GLN A 130 -5.47 1.38 -24.27
N PHE A 131 -5.24 0.09 -24.52
CA PHE A 131 -4.66 -0.37 -25.78
C PHE A 131 -5.64 -0.28 -26.95
N THR A 132 -6.95 -0.37 -26.68
CA THR A 132 -8.00 -0.13 -27.68
C THR A 132 -8.24 1.37 -27.91
N GLU A 133 -8.21 2.22 -26.88
CA GLU A 133 -8.33 3.69 -27.04
C GLU A 133 -7.08 4.35 -27.66
N MET A 134 -5.86 3.83 -27.42
CA MET A 134 -4.63 4.35 -28.05
C MET A 134 -4.55 4.02 -29.55
N LYS A 135 -5.20 2.94 -30.01
CA LYS A 135 -5.29 2.63 -31.46
C LYS A 135 -6.29 3.52 -32.20
N THR A 136 -7.24 4.15 -31.50
CA THR A 136 -8.21 5.08 -32.10
C THR A 136 -7.81 6.55 -31.97
N SER A 137 -6.70 6.85 -31.27
CA SER A 137 -6.18 8.20 -31.07
C SER A 137 -4.75 8.39 -31.60
N SER A 138 -4.48 7.87 -32.80
CA SER A 138 -3.29 8.22 -33.59
C SER A 138 -3.46 9.58 -34.28
N SER A 139 -3.55 10.68 -33.51
CA SER A 139 -3.47 12.06 -34.03
C SER A 139 -3.08 13.06 -32.94
N PHE A 140 -1.95 12.87 -32.25
CA PHE A 140 -1.33 13.95 -31.49
C PHE A 140 -0.26 14.62 -32.36
N SER A 141 -0.67 15.65 -33.10
CA SER A 141 0.24 16.64 -33.68
C SER A 141 1.01 17.33 -32.55
N THR A 142 2.32 17.36 -32.70
CA THR A 142 3.30 17.96 -31.80
C THR A 142 2.96 19.41 -31.47
N LEU A 143 2.97 19.75 -30.17
CA LEU A 143 2.68 21.05 -29.57
C LEU A 143 3.77 22.11 -29.86
N GLY A 144 4.12 22.32 -31.13
CA GLY A 144 5.27 23.14 -31.55
C GLY A 144 5.03 24.11 -32.71
N SER A 145 3.82 24.22 -33.27
CA SER A 145 3.58 25.03 -34.48
C SER A 145 2.59 26.20 -34.34
N LEU A 146 2.14 26.57 -33.13
CA LEU A 146 1.17 27.67 -32.93
C LEU A 146 1.80 28.99 -32.49
N ILE A 147 2.99 29.33 -33.00
CA ILE A 147 3.54 30.68 -32.92
C ILE A 147 4.06 31.10 -34.31
N THR A 148 3.15 31.47 -35.21
CA THR A 148 3.31 32.55 -36.20
C THR A 148 1.99 32.76 -36.94
N GLY A 149 1.57 34.01 -37.06
CA GLY A 149 0.23 34.39 -37.49
C GLY A 149 0.02 34.45 -39.00
N SER A 150 -1.23 34.21 -39.42
CA SER A 150 -2.04 35.03 -40.34
C SER A 150 -3.36 34.28 -40.66
N PRO A 151 -4.49 34.98 -40.90
CA PRO A 151 -5.77 34.32 -41.13
C PRO A 151 -5.93 33.98 -42.61
N VAL A 152 -6.23 32.72 -42.92
CA VAL A 152 -6.81 32.35 -44.21
C VAL A 152 -8.20 31.80 -43.95
N ILE A 153 -9.19 32.59 -44.34
CA ILE A 153 -10.59 32.20 -44.41
C ILE A 153 -10.70 31.17 -45.52
N ASN A 154 -11.15 29.96 -45.18
CA ASN A 154 -11.82 29.08 -46.13
C ASN A 154 -13.05 28.50 -45.44
N SER A 155 -14.18 29.12 -45.75
CA SER A 155 -15.51 28.61 -45.51
C SER A 155 -15.71 27.34 -46.35
N ASN A 156 -15.85 26.20 -45.68
CA ASN A 156 -16.68 25.09 -46.16
C ASN A 156 -17.26 24.38 -44.95
N SER A 157 -18.50 24.76 -44.68
CA SER A 157 -19.42 24.16 -43.73
C SER A 157 -19.70 22.70 -44.10
N THR A 158 -19.22 21.78 -43.28
CA THR A 158 -19.99 20.59 -42.93
C THR A 158 -20.19 20.62 -41.44
N GLU A 159 -21.44 20.81 -41.03
CA GLU A 159 -21.88 20.75 -39.65
C GLU A 159 -21.66 19.33 -39.12
N ALA A 160 -20.48 19.08 -38.56
CA ALA A 160 -20.31 17.98 -37.63
C ALA A 160 -21.09 18.35 -36.36
N ILE A 161 -22.30 17.80 -36.24
CA ILE A 161 -23.12 17.87 -35.03
C ILE A 161 -22.28 17.31 -33.89
N ALA A 162 -21.65 18.20 -33.12
CA ALA A 162 -20.99 17.84 -31.87
C ALA A 162 -22.08 17.32 -30.93
N ARG A 163 -22.17 16.00 -30.80
CA ARG A 163 -22.97 15.38 -29.74
C ARG A 163 -22.50 15.99 -28.41
N PRO A 164 -23.40 16.51 -27.56
CA PRO A 164 -23.00 17.04 -26.27
C PRO A 164 -22.40 15.87 -25.48
N VAL A 165 -21.09 15.91 -25.24
CA VAL A 165 -20.45 14.98 -24.32
C VAL A 165 -21.04 15.28 -22.96
N THR A 166 -21.96 14.42 -22.52
CA THR A 166 -22.55 14.52 -21.18
C THR A 166 -21.44 14.55 -20.14
N ASN A 167 -21.53 15.46 -19.15
CA ASN A 167 -20.54 15.59 -18.07
C ASN A 167 -20.21 14.25 -17.37
N ASN A 168 -21.14 13.29 -17.41
CA ASN A 168 -20.97 11.94 -16.90
C ASN A 168 -19.83 11.16 -17.58
N ASN A 169 -19.58 11.36 -18.88
CA ASN A 169 -18.50 10.69 -19.60
C ASN A 169 -17.11 11.23 -19.27
N ILE A 170 -17.00 12.51 -18.92
CA ILE A 170 -15.72 13.11 -18.48
C ILE A 170 -15.42 12.71 -17.04
N SER A 171 -16.47 12.71 -16.20
CA SER A 171 -16.42 12.25 -14.80
C SER A 171 -15.97 10.78 -14.70
N SER A 172 -16.57 9.88 -15.48
CA SER A 172 -16.19 8.46 -15.45
C SER A 172 -14.77 8.22 -15.98
N LYS A 173 -14.31 9.01 -16.96
CA LYS A 173 -12.92 8.97 -17.44
C LYS A 173 -11.91 9.41 -16.39
N PHE A 174 -12.26 10.39 -15.56
CA PHE A 174 -11.40 10.83 -14.46
C PHE A 174 -11.25 9.75 -13.40
N GLU A 175 -12.35 9.15 -12.93
CA GLU A 175 -12.32 8.05 -11.96
C GLU A 175 -11.47 6.89 -12.49
N LYS A 176 -11.70 6.46 -13.74
CA LYS A 176 -10.89 5.42 -14.40
C LYS A 176 -9.41 5.75 -14.38
N LYS A 177 -9.01 6.98 -14.71
CA LYS A 177 -7.60 7.41 -14.67
C LYS A 177 -7.01 7.33 -13.27
N VAL A 178 -7.75 7.77 -12.25
CA VAL A 178 -7.29 7.68 -10.86
C VAL A 178 -7.11 6.23 -10.43
N LEU A 179 -8.06 5.35 -10.76
CA LEU A 179 -7.97 3.92 -10.45
C LEU A 179 -6.79 3.23 -11.15
N ILE A 180 -6.52 3.60 -12.40
CA ILE A 180 -5.34 3.12 -13.14
C ILE A 180 -4.06 3.53 -12.42
N GLU A 181 -3.94 4.78 -11.97
CA GLU A 181 -2.76 5.23 -11.22
C GLU A 181 -2.63 4.54 -9.86
N VAL A 182 -3.75 4.30 -9.15
CA VAL A 182 -3.76 3.48 -7.93
C VAL A 182 -3.24 2.08 -8.21
N TYR A 183 -3.65 1.45 -9.30
CA TYR A 183 -3.17 0.12 -9.66
C TYR A 183 -1.68 0.11 -10.01
N LYS A 184 -1.21 1.06 -10.82
CA LYS A 184 0.20 1.19 -11.20
C LYS A 184 1.14 1.35 -10.00
N ILE A 185 0.66 2.02 -8.95
CA ILE A 185 1.42 2.15 -7.70
C ILE A 185 1.79 0.77 -7.12
N PHE A 186 0.95 -0.25 -7.26
CA PHE A 186 1.23 -1.61 -6.75
C PHE A 186 1.94 -2.53 -7.76
N GLN A 187 1.67 -2.37 -9.07
CA GLN A 187 2.19 -3.27 -10.11
C GLN A 187 3.59 -2.88 -10.61
N ASP A 188 3.81 -1.58 -10.85
CA ASP A 188 5.09 -1.09 -11.35
C ASP A 188 6.04 -0.96 -10.15
N ASN A 189 7.31 -1.34 -10.29
CA ASN A 189 8.37 -1.19 -9.27
C ASN A 189 8.54 0.24 -8.68
N SER A 190 7.67 1.18 -9.06
CA SER A 190 7.47 2.51 -8.54
C SER A 190 7.07 2.57 -7.06
N GLY A 191 6.31 1.60 -6.54
CA GLY A 191 5.69 1.69 -5.21
C GLY A 191 6.22 0.76 -4.12
N SER A 192 6.82 -0.39 -4.49
CA SER A 192 7.43 -1.41 -3.60
C SER A 192 6.81 -1.46 -2.19
N PHE A 193 5.65 -2.11 -2.11
CA PHE A 193 4.90 -2.32 -0.87
C PHE A 193 5.14 -3.70 -0.28
N TYR A 194 5.29 -3.76 1.04
CA TYR A 194 5.57 -4.99 1.75
C TYR A 194 4.69 -5.13 2.98
N PHE A 195 4.38 -6.38 3.32
CA PHE A 195 3.69 -6.75 4.55
C PHE A 195 4.25 -8.08 5.07
N SER A 196 3.93 -8.39 6.32
CA SER A 196 4.14 -9.70 6.92
C SER A 196 2.86 -10.12 7.62
N ASP A 197 2.65 -11.43 7.73
CA ASP A 197 1.51 -12.05 8.40
C ASP A 197 1.69 -12.12 9.92
N SER A 198 2.94 -12.11 10.38
CA SER A 198 3.32 -12.46 11.75
C SER A 198 4.30 -11.48 12.38
N TYR A 199 4.85 -10.55 11.60
CA TYR A 199 5.87 -9.60 12.04
C TYR A 199 5.48 -8.16 11.76
N ASP A 200 5.75 -7.28 12.73
CA ASP A 200 5.55 -5.86 12.56
C ASP A 200 6.67 -5.25 11.71
N LEU A 201 6.41 -4.95 10.44
CA LEU A 201 7.39 -4.27 9.61
C LEU A 201 7.52 -2.78 9.91
N THR A 202 6.58 -2.16 10.61
CA THR A 202 6.57 -0.70 10.85
C THR A 202 7.61 -0.28 11.91
N ASN A 203 7.87 -1.13 12.89
CA ASN A 203 8.85 -0.88 13.95
C ASN A 203 10.22 -1.52 13.65
N THR A 204 11.28 -0.90 14.17
CA THR A 204 12.62 -1.51 14.21
C THR A 204 12.66 -2.66 15.22
N ILE A 205 13.65 -3.56 15.12
CA ILE A 205 13.87 -4.59 16.16
C ILE A 205 13.98 -3.94 17.54
N GLU A 206 14.74 -2.85 17.66
CA GLU A 206 14.91 -2.15 18.94
C GLU A 206 13.58 -1.64 19.51
N ARG A 207 12.69 -1.07 18.67
CA ARG A 207 11.38 -0.61 19.11
C ARG A 207 10.49 -1.78 19.51
N GLN A 208 10.55 -2.89 18.79
CA GLN A 208 9.79 -4.10 19.12
C GLN A 208 10.23 -4.73 20.43
N GLU A 209 11.54 -4.80 20.72
CA GLU A 209 12.02 -5.30 22.02
C GLU A 209 11.47 -4.47 23.17
N LYS A 210 11.45 -3.13 23.02
CA LYS A 210 10.86 -2.23 24.02
C LYS A 210 9.36 -2.46 24.22
N LEU A 211 8.62 -2.74 23.15
CA LEU A 211 7.20 -3.07 23.24
C LEU A 211 6.99 -4.42 23.94
N PHE A 212 7.77 -5.44 23.57
CA PHE A 212 7.72 -6.76 24.17
C PHE A 212 8.03 -6.74 25.68
N GLU A 213 8.98 -5.92 26.12
CA GLU A 213 9.26 -5.74 27.55
C GLU A 213 8.07 -5.12 28.31
N LYS A 214 7.38 -4.16 27.70
CA LYS A 214 6.18 -3.55 28.29
C LYS A 214 5.00 -4.52 28.33
N GLU A 215 4.83 -5.33 27.29
CA GLU A 215 3.82 -6.38 27.23
C GLU A 215 4.04 -7.41 28.35
N LYS A 216 5.28 -7.87 28.55
CA LYS A 216 5.63 -8.79 29.65
C LYS A 216 5.31 -8.23 31.04
N LYS A 217 5.37 -6.90 31.20
CA LYS A 217 5.00 -6.22 32.44
C LYS A 217 3.49 -5.99 32.57
N GLY A 218 2.71 -6.34 31.55
CA GLY A 218 1.27 -6.07 31.49
C GLY A 218 0.92 -4.60 31.30
N GLU A 219 1.87 -3.76 30.87
CA GLU A 219 1.67 -2.32 30.69
C GLU A 219 0.92 -1.99 29.39
N ILE A 220 0.95 -2.89 28.41
CA ILE A 220 0.32 -2.71 27.10
C ILE A 220 -0.36 -4.01 26.66
N ILE A 221 -1.38 -3.87 25.81
CA ILE A 221 -2.08 -4.98 25.14
C ILE A 221 -1.64 -4.97 23.68
N CYS A 222 -1.29 -6.13 23.13
CA CYS A 222 -1.02 -6.32 21.70
C CYS A 222 -2.21 -5.88 20.85
N ASP A 223 -2.12 -4.66 20.32
CA ASP A 223 -3.13 -4.04 19.48
C ASP A 223 -2.47 -3.32 18.30
N TRP A 224 -3.27 -2.96 17.31
CA TRP A 224 -2.80 -2.24 16.14
C TRP A 224 -2.21 -0.85 16.45
N ARG A 225 -2.48 -0.29 17.63
CA ARG A 225 -2.01 1.04 18.02
C ARG A 225 -0.52 1.05 18.33
N GLN A 226 0.09 -0.11 18.54
CA GLN A 226 1.53 -0.25 18.73
C GLN A 226 2.36 -0.06 17.45
N TYR A 227 1.73 -0.20 16.28
CA TYR A 227 2.41 0.01 15.00
C TYR A 227 2.92 1.45 14.87
N ASP A 228 4.11 1.62 14.28
CA ASP A 228 4.67 2.94 14.04
C ASP A 228 3.86 3.68 12.98
N ASP A 229 3.11 4.69 13.42
CA ASP A 229 2.22 5.46 12.56
C ASP A 229 2.96 6.08 11.36
N ARG A 230 4.24 6.41 11.53
CA ARG A 230 5.04 6.98 10.45
C ARG A 230 5.15 6.00 9.30
N PHE A 231 5.17 4.69 9.52
CA PHE A 231 5.40 3.67 8.49
C PHE A 231 4.18 2.82 8.17
N PHE A 232 3.08 2.98 8.89
CA PHE A 232 1.81 2.29 8.63
C PHE A 232 1.06 2.92 7.44
N TRP A 233 1.47 2.57 6.22
CA TRP A 233 1.08 3.26 4.98
C TRP A 233 -0.43 3.23 4.71
N ASN A 234 -1.09 2.09 4.91
CA ASN A 234 -2.53 1.92 4.66
C ASN A 234 -3.43 2.32 5.82
N LYS A 235 -2.90 2.84 6.95
CA LYS A 235 -3.71 3.22 8.12
C LYS A 235 -4.92 4.11 7.79
N TYR A 236 -4.73 5.12 6.93
CA TYR A 236 -5.84 5.99 6.49
C TYR A 236 -6.92 5.23 5.71
N LEU A 237 -6.54 4.26 4.88
CA LEU A 237 -7.49 3.45 4.11
C LEU A 237 -8.26 2.49 5.02
N LEU A 238 -7.70 2.15 6.19
CA LEU A 238 -8.30 1.26 7.18
C LEU A 238 -9.17 1.98 8.22
N GLN A 239 -9.35 3.30 8.16
CA GLN A 239 -10.02 4.08 9.22
C GLN A 239 -11.34 3.48 9.70
N ASP A 240 -12.21 3.07 8.77
CA ASP A 240 -13.50 2.46 9.12
C ASP A 240 -13.34 1.17 9.93
N LEU A 241 -12.34 0.34 9.61
CA LEU A 241 -12.04 -0.89 10.33
C LEU A 241 -11.40 -0.59 11.69
N LEU A 242 -10.48 0.37 11.75
CA LEU A 242 -9.78 0.76 12.99
C LEU A 242 -10.72 1.37 14.04
N ASN A 243 -11.88 1.89 13.62
CA ASN A 243 -12.92 2.40 14.49
C ASN A 243 -13.79 1.28 15.12
N LEU A 244 -13.66 0.04 14.65
CA LEU A 244 -14.37 -1.12 15.21
C LEU A 244 -13.57 -1.76 16.34
N ASN A 245 -14.28 -2.37 17.29
CA ASN A 245 -13.67 -3.22 18.32
C ASN A 245 -13.30 -4.59 17.74
N ASN A 246 -12.27 -5.25 18.31
CA ASN A 246 -11.82 -6.60 17.92
C ASN A 246 -11.41 -6.75 16.44
N CYS A 247 -10.81 -5.70 15.87
CA CYS A 247 -10.40 -5.67 14.47
C CYS A 247 -8.96 -6.16 14.23
N ASP A 248 -8.15 -6.32 15.28
CA ASP A 248 -6.70 -6.55 15.21
C ASP A 248 -6.29 -7.68 14.26
N LYS A 249 -7.00 -8.80 14.28
CA LYS A 249 -6.70 -9.96 13.44
C LYS A 249 -6.87 -9.74 11.93
N PHE A 250 -7.64 -8.73 11.53
CA PHE A 250 -7.86 -8.40 10.13
C PHE A 250 -6.94 -7.29 9.64
N ILE A 251 -6.18 -6.66 10.54
CA ILE A 251 -5.32 -5.54 10.21
C ILE A 251 -4.02 -6.09 9.63
N VAL A 252 -3.73 -5.68 8.40
CA VAL A 252 -2.47 -5.99 7.72
C VAL A 252 -1.71 -4.68 7.48
N PRO A 253 -0.73 -4.34 8.33
CA PRO A 253 0.09 -3.16 8.14
C PRO A 253 0.96 -3.30 6.89
N ILE A 254 0.82 -2.35 5.98
CA ILE A 254 1.64 -2.25 4.78
C ILE A 254 2.69 -1.16 5.00
N ILE A 255 3.94 -1.46 4.69
CA ILE A 255 5.00 -0.46 4.58
C ILE A 255 5.28 -0.14 3.11
N GLN A 256 5.73 1.08 2.84
CA GLN A 256 6.29 1.48 1.56
C GLN A 256 7.81 1.57 1.68
N GLY A 257 8.56 1.00 0.73
CA GLY A 257 10.01 1.17 0.70
C GLY A 257 10.73 0.03 -0.01
N PHE A 258 11.59 -0.68 0.70
CA PHE A 258 12.37 -1.77 0.12
C PHE A 258 12.70 -2.83 1.17
N ILE A 259 12.56 -4.10 0.81
CA ILE A 259 13.06 -5.21 1.62
C ILE A 259 13.81 -6.19 0.70
N GLN A 260 15.00 -6.60 1.13
CA GLN A 260 15.76 -7.71 0.56
C GLN A 260 16.41 -8.50 1.68
N THR A 261 16.53 -9.81 1.49
CA THR A 261 17.27 -10.69 2.39
C THR A 261 18.21 -11.57 1.58
N GLU A 262 19.48 -11.59 1.96
CA GLU A 262 20.51 -12.37 1.27
C GLU A 262 21.34 -13.17 2.27
N LEU A 263 21.77 -14.36 1.84
CA LEU A 263 22.73 -15.18 2.56
C LEU A 263 24.12 -14.94 1.99
N PHE A 264 25.12 -14.83 2.87
CA PHE A 264 26.50 -14.64 2.47
C PHE A 264 27.46 -15.28 3.48
N ASP A 265 28.57 -15.78 2.99
CA ASP A 265 29.56 -16.47 3.81
C ASP A 265 30.73 -15.53 4.12
N ILE A 266 31.03 -15.33 5.41
CA ILE A 266 32.23 -14.62 5.85
C ILE A 266 33.27 -15.63 6.30
N LYS A 267 34.53 -15.45 5.87
CA LYS A 267 35.66 -16.23 6.39
C LYS A 267 35.81 -15.98 7.89
N GLN A 268 35.79 -17.05 8.68
CA GLN A 268 36.03 -16.96 10.11
C GLN A 268 37.36 -16.25 10.36
N PRO A 269 37.39 -15.18 11.18
CA PRO A 269 38.66 -14.64 11.61
C PRO A 269 39.38 -15.73 12.41
N ASN A 270 40.70 -15.89 12.20
CA ASN A 270 41.54 -16.82 12.95
C ASN A 270 41.65 -16.37 14.40
N ILE A 271 40.57 -16.46 15.16
CA ILE A 271 40.54 -16.17 16.58
C ILE A 271 40.37 -17.51 17.26
N GLU A 272 41.40 -17.96 17.98
CA GLU A 272 41.37 -19.14 18.84
C GLU A 272 40.40 -18.91 20.01
N PHE A 273 39.09 -18.93 19.74
CA PHE A 273 38.12 -19.02 20.81
C PHE A 273 38.01 -20.48 21.24
N ASN A 274 38.41 -20.76 22.48
CA ASN A 274 38.27 -22.04 23.17
C ASN A 274 36.79 -22.40 23.45
N PHE A 275 35.93 -22.44 22.42
CA PHE A 275 34.62 -23.08 22.54
C PHE A 275 34.79 -24.59 22.41
N ARG A 276 34.19 -25.32 23.36
CA ARG A 276 34.34 -26.77 23.51
C ARG A 276 34.09 -27.48 22.18
N LYS A 277 35.06 -28.32 21.80
CA LYS A 277 35.07 -29.17 20.60
C LYS A 277 34.02 -30.28 20.72
N ASP A 278 32.75 -29.94 20.56
CA ASP A 278 31.71 -30.94 20.35
C ASP A 278 31.30 -30.91 18.87
N ASN A 279 31.99 -31.72 18.06
CA ASN A 279 31.59 -32.21 16.73
C ASN A 279 30.94 -31.20 15.74
N ILE A 280 31.51 -30.01 15.55
CA ILE A 280 31.11 -29.11 14.46
C ILE A 280 32.13 -29.24 13.34
N ASN A 281 31.66 -29.60 12.13
CA ASN A 281 32.45 -29.51 10.90
C ASN A 281 33.02 -28.09 10.79
N ILE A 282 34.33 -27.94 11.01
CA ILE A 282 35.04 -26.66 10.95
C ILE A 282 35.14 -26.26 9.48
N THR A 283 34.07 -25.67 8.95
CA THR A 283 34.16 -24.89 7.72
C THR A 283 34.81 -23.55 8.07
N ASN A 284 35.77 -23.09 7.28
CA ASN A 284 36.45 -21.80 7.48
C ASN A 284 35.53 -20.59 7.29
N PHE A 285 34.23 -20.79 7.15
CA PHE A 285 33.24 -19.79 6.81
C PHE A 285 32.09 -19.82 7.82
N VAL A 286 31.46 -18.67 8.02
CA VAL A 286 30.22 -18.51 8.77
C VAL A 286 29.21 -17.95 7.81
N GLN A 287 28.12 -18.67 7.63
CA GLN A 287 26.98 -18.17 6.88
C GLN A 287 26.25 -17.14 7.73
N LEU A 288 26.08 -15.96 7.16
CA LEU A 288 25.33 -14.86 7.73
C LEU A 288 24.15 -14.54 6.84
N LYS A 289 23.10 -14.02 7.44
CA LYS A 289 21.92 -13.53 6.75
C LYS A 289 21.81 -12.03 6.95
N LEU A 290 21.87 -11.28 5.85
CA LEU A 290 21.66 -9.84 5.85
C LEU A 290 20.26 -9.55 5.35
N THR A 291 19.44 -8.92 6.18
CA THR A 291 18.15 -8.37 5.80
C THR A 291 18.24 -6.85 5.83
N LEU A 292 17.91 -6.21 4.71
CA LEU A 292 17.83 -4.76 4.60
C LEU A 292 16.36 -4.37 4.51
N ILE A 293 15.87 -3.58 5.46
CA ILE A 293 14.50 -3.06 5.49
C ILE A 293 14.57 -1.54 5.40
N SER A 294 14.01 -0.95 4.36
CA SER A 294 13.84 0.49 4.21
C SER A 294 12.36 0.83 4.22
N ARG A 295 11.97 1.79 5.06
CA ARG A 295 10.59 2.17 5.34
C ARG A 295 10.46 3.67 5.15
N ARG A 296 9.55 4.07 4.27
CA ARG A 296 9.28 5.47 3.96
C ARG A 296 8.08 5.96 4.77
N SER A 297 8.23 7.14 5.37
CA SER A 297 7.16 7.72 6.16
C SER A 297 5.95 8.11 5.30
N ARG A 298 4.74 7.86 5.82
CA ARG A 298 3.46 8.31 5.26
C ARG A 298 3.22 9.81 5.40
N TYR A 299 3.95 10.49 6.29
CA TYR A 299 3.79 11.92 6.50
C TYR A 299 4.58 12.73 5.47
N ARG A 300 4.03 13.91 5.14
CA ARG A 300 4.64 14.90 4.24
C ARG A 300 5.17 14.30 2.93
N LEU A 301 4.46 13.30 2.41
CA LEU A 301 4.73 12.66 1.12
C LEU A 301 4.63 13.68 0.00
N GLY A 302 5.58 13.70 -0.92
CA GLY A 302 5.49 14.53 -2.12
C GLY A 302 6.73 14.38 -2.99
N THR A 303 6.65 14.87 -4.22
CA THR A 303 7.82 14.87 -5.10
C THR A 303 8.86 15.86 -4.58
N ARG A 304 10.14 15.58 -4.83
CA ARG A 304 11.29 16.37 -4.36
C ARG A 304 11.20 17.86 -4.73
N PHE A 305 10.50 18.21 -5.80
CA PHE A 305 10.31 19.58 -6.24
C PHE A 305 9.09 20.26 -5.61
N LYS A 306 8.15 19.50 -5.05
CA LYS A 306 6.91 20.01 -4.46
C LYS A 306 6.95 20.05 -2.93
N ARG A 307 7.59 19.09 -2.27
CA ARG A 307 7.64 19.03 -0.79
C ARG A 307 9.07 18.91 -0.26
N ARG A 308 9.42 19.83 0.63
CA ARG A 308 10.73 19.96 1.30
C ARG A 308 10.52 20.51 2.71
N GLY A 309 11.56 20.35 3.53
CA GLY A 309 11.56 20.86 4.89
C GLY A 309 10.65 20.08 5.85
N ILE A 310 10.36 20.74 6.96
CA ILE A 310 9.52 20.24 8.06
C ILE A 310 8.10 20.83 7.97
N ASP A 311 7.10 20.12 8.50
CA ASP A 311 5.74 20.66 8.71
C ASP A 311 5.57 21.26 10.13
N GLU A 312 4.37 21.71 10.45
CA GLU A 312 4.04 22.25 11.78
C GLU A 312 4.06 21.20 12.89
N ASN A 313 3.87 19.92 12.52
CA ASN A 313 3.85 18.79 13.43
C ASN A 313 5.25 18.15 13.61
N GLY A 314 6.29 18.70 12.99
CA GLY A 314 7.66 18.19 13.07
C GLY A 314 8.02 17.10 12.06
N ASN A 315 7.13 16.74 11.13
CA ASN A 315 7.41 15.73 10.12
C ASN A 315 8.22 16.32 8.97
N VAL A 316 9.38 15.72 8.69
CA VAL A 316 10.21 16.12 7.54
C VAL A 316 9.77 15.40 6.28
N ALA A 317 9.81 16.10 5.14
CA ALA A 317 9.47 15.51 3.85
C ALA A 317 10.45 14.39 3.48
N ASN A 318 9.93 13.31 2.88
CA ASN A 318 10.70 12.14 2.43
C ASN A 318 11.53 11.48 3.55
N PHE A 319 11.01 11.41 4.77
CA PHE A 319 11.63 10.66 5.87
C PHE A 319 11.64 9.16 5.57
N VAL A 320 12.78 8.51 5.81
CA VAL A 320 13.03 7.09 5.60
C VAL A 320 13.88 6.56 6.75
N GLU A 321 13.51 5.39 7.28
CA GLU A 321 14.34 4.56 8.14
C GLU A 321 14.84 3.36 7.33
N THR A 322 16.15 3.14 7.32
CA THR A 322 16.77 1.93 6.75
C THR A 322 17.45 1.16 7.86
N GLU A 323 16.97 -0.05 8.09
CA GLU A 323 17.45 -0.98 9.10
C GLU A 323 18.22 -2.12 8.41
N GLN A 324 19.46 -2.32 8.83
CA GLN A 324 20.31 -3.46 8.48
C GLN A 324 20.27 -4.47 9.61
N ILE A 325 19.88 -5.69 9.28
CA ILE A 325 19.71 -6.77 10.24
C ILE A 325 20.62 -7.91 9.85
N VAL A 326 21.48 -8.33 10.76
CA VAL A 326 22.40 -9.45 10.55
C VAL A 326 22.03 -10.56 11.53
N ASN A 327 21.63 -11.72 11.01
CA ASN A 327 21.52 -12.93 11.80
C ASN A 327 22.81 -13.76 11.65
N ALA A 328 23.42 -14.08 12.78
CA ALA A 328 24.66 -14.86 12.87
C ALA A 328 24.48 -16.07 13.80
N TYR A 329 25.08 -17.21 13.42
CA TYR A 329 25.13 -18.43 14.24
C TYR A 329 23.77 -18.91 14.78
N ASP A 330 22.69 -18.64 14.04
CA ASP A 330 21.29 -18.94 14.43
C ASP A 330 20.79 -18.37 15.76
N SER A 331 21.62 -17.62 16.48
CA SER A 331 21.39 -17.22 17.87
C SER A 331 21.61 -15.72 18.10
N HIS A 332 22.39 -15.06 17.25
CA HIS A 332 22.68 -13.64 17.35
C HIS A 332 21.93 -12.86 16.29
N THR A 333 21.26 -11.79 16.71
CA THR A 333 20.59 -10.84 15.80
C THR A 333 21.12 -9.45 16.11
N LEU A 334 21.72 -8.80 15.12
CA LEU A 334 22.17 -7.41 15.21
C LEU A 334 21.26 -6.55 14.36
N SER A 335 20.83 -5.40 14.88
CA SER A 335 20.07 -4.39 14.14
C SER A 335 20.83 -3.07 14.16
N PHE A 336 20.95 -2.44 13.00
CA PHE A 336 21.54 -1.11 12.84
C PHE A 336 20.63 -0.25 11.98
N VAL A 337 20.19 0.89 12.53
CA VAL A 337 19.22 1.78 11.90
C VAL A 337 19.88 3.07 11.46
N GLN A 338 19.64 3.47 10.22
CA GLN A 338 20.01 4.77 9.66
C GLN A 338 18.75 5.52 9.23
N ILE A 339 18.75 6.84 9.44
CA ILE A 339 17.67 7.72 9.02
C ILE A 339 18.12 8.63 7.87
N ARG A 340 17.17 8.96 6.99
CA ARG A 340 17.32 9.96 5.94
C ARG A 340 16.04 10.77 5.85
N GLY A 341 16.14 12.07 5.67
CA GLY A 341 14.97 12.94 5.47
C GLY A 341 15.36 14.29 4.92
N SER A 342 14.36 15.14 4.67
CA SER A 342 14.62 16.55 4.39
C SER A 342 15.24 17.23 5.60
N ILE A 343 16.05 18.27 5.36
CA ILE A 343 16.60 19.13 6.41
C ILE A 343 15.42 19.70 7.23
N PRO A 344 15.44 19.60 8.58
CA PRO A 344 14.32 19.93 9.46
C PRO A 344 14.17 21.45 9.68
N VAL A 345 14.00 22.18 8.58
CA VAL A 345 13.79 23.64 8.57
C VAL A 345 12.59 23.92 7.65
N TYR A 346 11.90 25.05 7.85
CA TYR A 346 10.94 25.53 6.86
C TYR A 346 11.71 26.09 5.68
N TRP A 347 11.75 25.35 4.57
CA TRP A 347 12.44 25.80 3.37
C TRP A 347 11.75 25.34 2.10
N SER A 348 11.82 26.21 1.11
CA SER A 348 11.30 25.98 -0.23
C SER A 348 12.39 26.25 -1.26
N GLN A 349 12.20 25.70 -2.45
CA GLN A 349 13.07 25.98 -3.59
C GLN A 349 12.19 26.30 -4.80
N PRO A 350 11.49 27.45 -4.77
CA PRO A 350 10.49 27.77 -5.78
C PRO A 350 11.15 28.13 -7.12
N GLY A 351 10.52 27.69 -8.21
CA GLY A 351 10.88 28.03 -9.58
C GLY A 351 11.32 26.84 -10.44
N ILE A 352 11.18 27.01 -11.75
CA ILE A 352 11.55 26.01 -12.78
C ILE A 352 12.99 26.26 -13.30
N LYS A 353 13.70 27.23 -12.73
CA LYS A 353 15.08 27.54 -13.09
C LYS A 353 15.97 26.32 -12.88
N TYR A 354 17.02 26.17 -13.69
CA TYR A 354 17.95 25.04 -13.62
C TYR A 354 18.57 24.84 -12.21
N ARG A 355 18.81 25.94 -11.49
CA ARG A 355 19.26 25.94 -10.08
C ARG A 355 18.55 27.05 -9.29
N PRO A 356 17.31 26.82 -8.82
CA PRO A 356 16.64 27.80 -7.97
C PRO A 356 17.36 27.86 -6.62
N ALA A 357 17.65 29.04 -6.10
CA ALA A 357 18.28 29.15 -4.78
C ALA A 357 17.30 28.67 -3.68
N PRO A 358 17.76 27.87 -2.70
CA PRO A 358 16.92 27.50 -1.56
C PRO A 358 16.59 28.76 -0.75
N ARG A 359 15.35 28.83 -0.26
CA ARG A 359 14.86 29.92 0.59
C ARG A 359 14.45 29.34 1.93
N ILE A 360 14.95 29.93 3.01
CA ILE A 360 14.46 29.64 4.35
C ILE A 360 13.21 30.47 4.55
N ASP A 361 12.09 29.80 4.79
CA ASP A 361 10.80 30.43 4.99
C ASP A 361 10.61 30.68 6.50
N ARG A 362 10.02 31.84 6.84
CA ARG A 362 9.51 32.04 8.20
C ARG A 362 8.20 31.29 8.33
N ARG A 363 7.89 30.77 9.54
CA ARG A 363 6.67 29.98 9.82
C ARG A 363 5.39 30.58 9.23
N SER A 364 5.24 31.91 9.27
CA SER A 364 4.07 32.63 8.74
C SER A 364 3.89 32.58 7.22
N ASN A 365 4.94 32.25 6.45
CA ASN A 365 4.96 32.32 4.99
C ASN A 365 5.03 30.94 4.33
N PHE A 366 5.01 29.87 5.12
CA PHE A 366 5.14 28.50 4.61
C PHE A 366 3.79 28.02 4.06
N LEU A 367 3.53 28.27 2.77
CA LEU A 367 2.31 27.86 2.05
C LEU A 367 2.29 26.37 1.65
N GLY A 368 3.23 25.55 2.15
CA GLY A 368 3.43 24.17 1.67
C GLY A 368 2.32 23.17 2.05
N ASP A 369 1.28 23.62 2.78
CA ASP A 369 0.16 22.80 3.20
C ASP A 369 -1.16 23.09 2.42
N HIS A 370 -1.14 24.02 1.45
CA HIS A 370 -2.30 24.34 0.60
C HIS A 370 -2.21 23.73 -0.81
N PHE A 371 -1.93 22.43 -0.94
CA PHE A 371 -2.20 21.66 -2.17
C PHE A 371 -2.40 20.18 -1.88
#